data_AF-G2Q850-F1
#
_entry.id   AF-G2Q850-F1
#
_cell.length_a   1.000
_cell.length_b   1.000
_cell.length_c   1.000
_cell.angle_alpha   90.00
_cell.angle_beta   90.00
_cell.angle_gamma   90.00
#
_symmetry.space_group_name_H-M   'P 1'
#
loop_
_entity.id
_entity.type
_entity.pdbx_description
1 polymer ?
#
loop_
_entity_poly.entity_id
_entity_poly.type
_entity_poly.pdbx_seq_one_letter_code
_entity_poly.pdbx_strand_id
1 'polypeptide(L)'
;MSGCGTPDEPIRIGEVNHGGNIDSFPCLVLSGNPRQRGLMYGLLLRDKIKANVARQLGHPFFPPWDVCLYLIQRFYIPGMRKYWPSGLEELEGMAQGSGVYLEHLMLLNARDDLTVGRRLLADGMGESTSAFFSQLATADYVPLLAHSWTSSKYKHDQSLIVCLEIQFTAVEELPNIFMVTEAGMISGCGINAHGVAVVGNRLISSDDCMPSRTPAFPVACLDRLILERAGDKIDPCELQDVVFDAIDRYASRHLLIASNRGHALSIELSVELGYIYRGKPGSNAKIHTNHFQSFEAFLGRRETWDASRGGSSQFRLARLTDLIDNHGSARLSMQQIVDTFSDHDGSPESICQHREDNRDNMTIGFVMFDTNRLVISVCKGPPCLGALMHFTFQREGNGGSAEDEGMGDAGNQSEDATGQKRDAATQTGETIAHAKGMNLDTSPGIEPAPDNDSPAASLVSNLSQPSSVPDDSKSETRSSSQHRETSATKRKNSSSSSVSPANTGEKETSAATENQEMVDCRGARKRIRIQLGDPVEGA
;
A
#
# COMPACT_ATOMS: atom_id res chain seq x y z
N MET A 1 27.70 3.12 -14.77
CA MET A 1 26.32 3.18 -15.30
C MET A 1 25.93 4.65 -15.35
N SER A 2 26.03 5.29 -16.52
CA SER A 2 25.63 6.69 -16.65
C SER A 2 24.09 6.77 -16.62
N GLY A 3 23.51 7.50 -15.68
CA GLY A 3 22.07 7.81 -15.66
C GLY A 3 21.21 7.13 -14.58
N CYS A 4 21.79 6.43 -13.59
CA CYS A 4 21.04 5.80 -12.50
C CYS A 4 21.14 6.50 -11.13
N GLY A 5 21.89 7.61 -11.04
CA GLY A 5 22.25 8.23 -9.76
C GLY A 5 23.09 7.30 -8.86
N THR A 6 23.58 7.85 -7.75
CA THR A 6 24.16 7.09 -6.63
C THR A 6 23.46 7.52 -5.33
N PRO A 7 23.64 6.82 -4.20
CA PRO A 7 23.11 7.30 -2.92
C PRO A 7 23.60 8.70 -2.54
N ASP A 8 24.83 9.06 -2.94
CA ASP A 8 25.44 10.37 -2.64
C ASP A 8 25.15 11.43 -3.73
N GLU A 9 24.86 10.99 -4.96
CA GLU A 9 24.49 11.82 -6.10
C GLU A 9 23.18 11.30 -6.75
N PRO A 10 22.04 11.38 -6.04
CA PRO A 10 20.75 10.95 -6.57
C PRO A 10 20.27 11.91 -7.66
N ILE A 11 19.51 11.40 -8.62
CA ILE A 11 19.00 12.19 -9.76
C ILE A 11 17.52 12.53 -9.62
N ARG A 12 17.03 13.54 -10.32
CA ARG A 12 15.59 13.79 -10.46
C ARG A 12 14.96 12.83 -11.47
N ILE A 13 13.66 12.56 -11.35
CA ILE A 13 12.93 11.77 -12.35
C ILE A 13 13.10 12.35 -13.76
N GLY A 14 13.10 13.68 -13.90
CA GLY A 14 13.28 14.34 -15.19
C GLY A 14 14.69 14.20 -15.80
N GLU A 15 15.67 13.75 -15.03
CA GLU A 15 17.08 13.60 -15.45
C GLU A 15 17.41 12.16 -15.88
N VAL A 16 16.44 11.25 -15.83
CA VAL A 16 16.64 9.85 -16.22
C VAL A 16 17.02 9.78 -17.70
N ASN A 17 18.27 9.40 -17.95
CA ASN A 17 18.75 9.17 -19.31
C ASN A 17 18.42 7.73 -19.74
N HIS A 18 17.35 7.56 -20.51
CA HIS A 18 16.98 6.27 -21.12
C HIS A 18 17.95 5.81 -22.24
N GLY A 19 19.05 6.53 -22.50
CA GLY A 19 20.05 6.20 -23.51
C GLY A 19 20.91 4.97 -23.21
N GLY A 20 20.67 4.27 -22.10
CA GLY A 20 21.25 2.97 -21.78
C GLY A 20 20.18 1.89 -21.66
N ASN A 21 20.57 0.62 -21.87
CA ASN A 21 19.74 -0.58 -21.67
C ASN A 21 19.49 -0.84 -20.17
N ILE A 22 19.03 0.17 -19.43
CA ILE A 22 18.70 0.08 -18.02
C ILE A 22 17.27 -0.43 -17.93
N ASP A 23 17.11 -1.64 -17.43
CA ASP A 23 15.79 -2.22 -17.15
C ASP A 23 15.17 -1.54 -15.92
N SER A 24 14.59 -0.36 -16.12
CA SER A 24 14.00 0.47 -15.04
C SER A 24 12.48 0.51 -15.10
N PHE A 25 11.88 1.04 -14.03
CA PHE A 25 10.47 1.43 -14.06
C PHE A 25 10.27 2.71 -14.89
N PRO A 26 9.13 2.87 -15.58
CA PRO A 26 8.71 4.16 -16.12
C PRO A 26 8.64 5.20 -15.00
N CYS A 27 9.18 6.38 -15.24
CA CYS A 27 9.23 7.47 -14.27
C CYS A 27 8.50 8.70 -14.83
N LEU A 28 7.61 9.32 -14.06
CA LEU A 28 6.82 10.48 -14.50
C LEU A 28 6.77 11.57 -13.42
N VAL A 29 6.72 12.82 -13.86
CA VAL A 29 6.35 13.95 -13.02
C VAL A 29 4.88 14.30 -13.29
N LEU A 30 4.07 14.34 -12.24
CA LEU A 30 2.66 14.71 -12.28
C LEU A 30 2.50 16.05 -11.56
N SER A 31 1.92 17.04 -12.23
CA SER A 31 1.78 18.40 -11.70
C SER A 31 0.42 19.01 -12.05
N GLY A 32 0.02 20.06 -11.33
CA GLY A 32 -1.26 20.74 -11.51
C GLY A 32 -2.28 20.29 -10.48
N ASN A 33 -3.54 20.70 -10.65
CA ASN A 33 -4.62 20.31 -9.74
C ASN A 33 -4.93 18.80 -9.85
N PRO A 34 -5.74 18.21 -8.94
CA PRO A 34 -5.97 16.76 -8.90
C PRO A 34 -6.43 16.19 -10.25
N ARG A 35 -7.43 16.83 -10.89
CA ARG A 35 -7.94 16.42 -12.20
C ARG A 35 -6.86 16.45 -13.30
N GLN A 36 -6.01 17.47 -13.31
CA GLN A 36 -4.91 17.62 -14.27
C GLN A 36 -3.83 16.56 -14.07
N ARG A 37 -3.41 16.31 -12.82
CA ARG A 37 -2.47 15.22 -12.50
C ARG A 37 -3.00 13.88 -12.97
N GLY A 38 -4.28 13.62 -12.68
CA GLY A 38 -5.00 12.45 -13.16
C GLY A 38 -4.96 12.32 -14.67
N LEU A 39 -5.36 13.39 -15.38
CA LEU A 39 -5.36 13.42 -16.85
C LEU A 39 -3.97 13.14 -17.44
N MET A 40 -2.92 13.76 -16.89
CA MET A 40 -1.54 13.53 -17.30
C MET A 40 -1.13 12.07 -17.11
N TYR A 41 -1.38 11.49 -15.93
CA TYR A 41 -1.12 10.09 -15.65
C TYR A 41 -1.86 9.21 -16.68
N GLY A 42 -3.18 9.40 -16.81
CA GLY A 42 -4.01 8.61 -17.71
C GLY A 42 -3.54 8.66 -19.17
N LEU A 43 -3.11 9.82 -19.66
CA LEU A 43 -2.59 10.00 -21.01
C LEU A 43 -1.24 9.31 -21.21
N LEU A 44 -0.28 9.55 -20.30
CA LEU A 44 1.10 9.08 -20.44
C LEU A 44 1.25 7.57 -20.20
N LEU A 45 0.37 6.97 -19.38
CA LEU A 45 0.39 5.55 -19.06
C LEU A 45 -0.82 4.78 -19.58
N ARG A 46 -1.54 5.33 -20.56
CA ARG A 46 -2.76 4.75 -21.15
C ARG A 46 -2.67 3.24 -21.40
N ASP A 47 -1.65 2.80 -22.13
CA ASP A 47 -1.55 1.40 -22.55
C ASP A 47 -1.25 0.47 -21.37
N LYS A 48 -0.43 0.93 -20.41
CA LYS A 48 -0.12 0.19 -19.18
C LYS A 48 -1.33 0.10 -18.26
N ILE A 49 -2.10 1.17 -18.13
CA ILE A 49 -3.37 1.19 -17.39
C ILE A 49 -4.34 0.19 -18.01
N LYS A 50 -4.52 0.22 -19.33
CA LYS A 50 -5.39 -0.73 -20.04
C LYS A 50 -4.93 -2.17 -19.87
N ALA A 51 -3.63 -2.43 -19.95
CA ALA A 51 -3.06 -3.76 -19.72
C ALA A 51 -3.31 -4.25 -18.28
N ASN A 52 -3.13 -3.39 -17.28
CA ASN A 52 -3.41 -3.75 -15.89
C ASN A 52 -4.90 -4.03 -15.67
N VAL A 53 -5.78 -3.15 -16.16
CA VAL A 53 -7.24 -3.34 -16.11
C VAL A 53 -7.63 -4.67 -16.78
N ALA A 54 -7.14 -4.94 -17.99
CA ALA A 54 -7.43 -6.18 -18.70
C ALA A 54 -6.95 -7.43 -17.94
N ARG A 55 -5.82 -7.34 -17.21
CA ARG A 55 -5.30 -8.43 -16.38
C ARG A 55 -6.16 -8.73 -15.15
N GLN A 56 -6.86 -7.72 -14.61
CA GLN A 56 -7.72 -7.87 -13.43
C GLN A 56 -9.18 -8.21 -13.77
N LEU A 57 -9.71 -7.70 -14.88
CA LEU A 57 -11.07 -8.01 -15.32
C LEU A 57 -11.20 -9.51 -15.58
N GLY A 58 -12.16 -10.15 -14.90
CA GLY A 58 -12.39 -11.60 -15.01
C GLY A 58 -11.37 -12.47 -14.27
N HIS A 59 -10.46 -11.87 -13.49
CA HIS A 59 -9.53 -12.65 -12.69
C HIS A 59 -10.28 -13.46 -11.61
N PRO A 60 -9.98 -14.77 -11.43
CA PRO A 60 -10.75 -15.66 -10.56
C PRO A 60 -10.80 -15.30 -9.07
N PHE A 61 -9.98 -14.34 -8.63
CA PHE A 61 -9.97 -13.88 -7.23
C PHE A 61 -10.99 -12.79 -6.97
N PHE A 62 -11.51 -12.15 -8.01
CA PHE A 62 -12.59 -11.19 -7.88
C PHE A 62 -13.94 -11.92 -7.92
N PRO A 63 -14.95 -11.36 -7.25
CA PRO A 63 -16.34 -11.67 -7.55
C PRO A 63 -16.65 -11.43 -9.03
N PRO A 64 -17.78 -11.96 -9.53
CA PRO A 64 -18.34 -11.54 -10.80
C PRO A 64 -18.34 -10.02 -10.98
N TRP A 65 -18.13 -9.55 -12.21
CA TRP A 65 -17.91 -8.12 -12.48
C TRP A 65 -19.10 -7.24 -12.06
N ASP A 66 -20.33 -7.70 -12.24
CA ASP A 66 -21.56 -7.04 -11.77
C ASP A 66 -21.56 -6.82 -10.24
N VAL A 67 -21.07 -7.79 -9.48
CA VAL A 67 -20.89 -7.66 -8.02
C VAL A 67 -19.79 -6.63 -7.71
N CYS A 68 -18.64 -6.69 -8.40
CA CYS A 68 -17.57 -5.71 -8.22
C CYS A 68 -18.06 -4.30 -8.53
N LEU A 69 -18.77 -4.13 -9.65
CA LEU A 69 -19.33 -2.85 -10.10
C LEU A 69 -20.32 -2.29 -9.08
N TYR A 70 -21.24 -3.13 -8.58
CA TYR A 70 -22.15 -2.75 -7.50
C TYR A 70 -21.39 -2.28 -6.26
N LEU A 71 -20.38 -3.03 -5.81
CA LEU A 71 -19.61 -2.67 -4.62
C LEU A 71 -18.85 -1.35 -4.81
N ILE A 72 -18.22 -1.17 -5.96
CA ILE A 72 -17.49 0.05 -6.35
C ILE A 72 -18.41 1.27 -6.33
N GLN A 73 -19.54 1.20 -7.03
CA GLN A 73 -20.46 2.34 -7.15
C GLN A 73 -21.18 2.63 -5.84
N ARG A 74 -21.56 1.59 -5.08
CA ARG A 74 -22.37 1.74 -3.87
C ARG A 74 -21.56 2.15 -2.65
N PHE A 75 -20.30 1.73 -2.54
CA PHE A 75 -19.51 1.88 -1.31
C PHE A 75 -18.20 2.65 -1.53
N TYR A 76 -17.37 2.24 -2.51
CA TYR A 76 -16.02 2.76 -2.65
C TYR A 76 -15.94 4.16 -3.29
N ILE A 77 -16.71 4.44 -4.34
CA ILE A 77 -16.80 5.80 -4.92
C ILE A 77 -17.35 6.79 -3.88
N PRO A 78 -18.46 6.49 -3.15
CA PRO A 78 -18.90 7.34 -2.04
C PRO A 78 -17.86 7.52 -0.94
N GLY A 79 -17.07 6.49 -0.63
CA GLY A 79 -15.99 6.60 0.36
C GLY A 79 -14.85 7.49 -0.09
N MET A 80 -14.40 7.36 -1.34
CA MET A 80 -13.44 8.30 -1.92
C MET A 80 -13.98 9.73 -1.86
N ARG A 81 -15.24 9.95 -2.27
CA ARG A 81 -15.88 11.27 -2.23
C ARG A 81 -15.92 11.88 -0.82
N LYS A 82 -16.19 11.07 0.20
CA LYS A 82 -16.29 11.54 1.60
C LYS A 82 -14.92 11.78 2.23
N TYR A 83 -14.00 10.83 2.06
CA TYR A 83 -12.76 10.78 2.84
C TYR A 83 -11.56 11.41 2.11
N TRP A 84 -11.56 11.39 0.78
CA TRP A 84 -10.46 11.88 -0.05
C TRP A 84 -10.96 12.39 -1.43
N PRO A 85 -11.71 13.50 -1.46
CA PRO A 85 -12.32 14.02 -2.68
C PRO A 85 -11.31 14.39 -3.78
N SER A 86 -10.15 14.94 -3.42
CA SER A 86 -9.07 15.23 -4.36
C SER A 86 -8.55 13.94 -5.03
N GLY A 87 -8.39 12.85 -4.28
CA GLY A 87 -8.03 11.54 -4.83
C GLY A 87 -9.08 11.00 -5.81
N LEU A 88 -10.38 11.27 -5.57
CA LEU A 88 -11.43 10.91 -6.52
C LEU A 88 -11.32 11.72 -7.82
N GLU A 89 -11.14 13.04 -7.74
CA GLU A 89 -10.96 13.89 -8.92
C GLU A 89 -9.75 13.49 -9.78
N GLU A 90 -8.65 13.09 -9.13
CA GLU A 90 -7.46 12.58 -9.81
C GLU A 90 -7.73 11.24 -10.51
N LEU A 91 -8.47 10.31 -9.89
CA LEU A 91 -8.91 9.08 -10.56
C LEU A 91 -9.84 9.34 -11.75
N GLU A 92 -10.74 10.32 -11.65
CA GLU A 92 -11.62 10.67 -12.77
C GLU A 92 -10.84 11.33 -13.93
N GLY A 93 -9.83 12.14 -13.62
CA GLY A 93 -8.88 12.66 -14.61
C GLY A 93 -8.11 11.52 -15.29
N MET A 94 -7.67 10.54 -14.50
CA MET A 94 -6.96 9.35 -15.00
C MET A 94 -7.86 8.51 -15.91
N ALA A 95 -9.13 8.34 -15.57
CA ALA A 95 -10.12 7.69 -16.41
C ALA A 95 -10.26 8.43 -17.76
N GLN A 96 -10.37 9.76 -17.73
CA GLN A 96 -10.42 10.59 -18.92
C GLN A 96 -9.18 10.45 -19.81
N GLY A 97 -7.97 10.47 -19.23
CA GLY A 97 -6.73 10.40 -20.02
C GLY A 97 -6.47 9.02 -20.62
N SER A 98 -6.75 7.96 -19.86
CA SER A 98 -6.54 6.59 -20.28
C SER A 98 -7.68 6.04 -21.15
N GLY A 99 -8.86 6.65 -21.10
CA GLY A 99 -10.06 6.19 -21.81
C GLY A 99 -10.62 4.89 -21.23
N VAL A 100 -10.35 4.58 -19.96
CA VAL A 100 -11.03 3.49 -19.22
C VAL A 100 -12.11 4.09 -18.31
N TYR A 101 -13.07 3.28 -17.88
CA TYR A 101 -14.09 3.72 -16.92
C TYR A 101 -13.48 3.93 -15.53
N LEU A 102 -14.02 4.90 -14.77
CA LEU A 102 -13.63 5.15 -13.38
C LEU A 102 -13.71 3.88 -12.55
N GLU A 103 -14.73 3.07 -12.75
CA GLU A 103 -14.95 1.81 -12.03
C GLU A 103 -13.85 0.78 -12.31
N HIS A 104 -13.24 0.79 -13.49
CA HIS A 104 -12.07 -0.06 -13.76
C HIS A 104 -10.84 0.41 -12.97
N LEU A 105 -10.66 1.72 -12.77
CA LEU A 105 -9.59 2.22 -11.90
C LEU A 105 -9.88 1.94 -10.43
N MET A 106 -11.14 2.08 -10.01
CA MET A 106 -11.56 1.71 -8.66
C MET A 106 -11.38 0.20 -8.40
N LEU A 107 -11.57 -0.67 -9.39
CA LEU A 107 -11.23 -2.09 -9.29
C LEU A 107 -9.75 -2.30 -8.94
N LEU A 108 -8.84 -1.54 -9.56
CA LEU A 108 -7.41 -1.61 -9.25
C LEU A 108 -7.10 -1.10 -7.84
N ASN A 109 -7.69 0.03 -7.46
CA ASN A 109 -7.41 0.70 -6.17
C ASN A 109 -8.12 0.05 -4.97
N ALA A 110 -9.23 -0.65 -5.19
CA ALA A 110 -9.96 -1.45 -4.18
C ALA A 110 -9.71 -2.95 -4.35
N ARG A 111 -8.67 -3.35 -5.10
CA ARG A 111 -8.35 -4.77 -5.35
C ARG A 111 -8.24 -5.55 -4.06
N ASP A 112 -7.65 -4.95 -3.03
CA ASP A 112 -7.43 -5.63 -1.77
C ASP A 112 -8.72 -5.91 -1.02
N ASP A 113 -9.65 -4.97 -1.05
CA ASP A 113 -10.97 -5.09 -0.47
C ASP A 113 -11.86 -6.06 -1.26
N LEU A 114 -11.87 -5.94 -2.59
CA LEU A 114 -12.77 -6.70 -3.47
C LEU A 114 -12.44 -8.19 -3.56
N THR A 115 -11.27 -8.62 -3.09
CA THR A 115 -10.83 -10.02 -3.19
C THR A 115 -10.78 -10.73 -1.83
N VAL A 116 -11.17 -10.06 -0.73
CA VAL A 116 -11.21 -10.61 0.64
C VAL A 116 -11.85 -12.01 0.71
N GLY A 117 -13.06 -12.17 0.16
CA GLY A 117 -13.81 -13.43 0.29
C GLY A 117 -13.21 -14.63 -0.45
N ARG A 118 -12.43 -14.40 -1.52
CA ARG A 118 -11.75 -15.48 -2.28
C ARG A 118 -10.35 -15.73 -1.77
N ARG A 119 -9.70 -14.74 -1.17
CA ARG A 119 -8.34 -14.84 -0.60
C ARG A 119 -8.23 -15.82 0.55
N LEU A 120 -9.27 -15.92 1.39
CA LEU A 120 -9.30 -16.91 2.46
C LEU A 120 -9.22 -18.37 1.96
N LEU A 121 -9.41 -18.58 0.65
CA LEU A 121 -9.53 -19.88 0.01
C LEU A 121 -8.42 -20.14 -1.04
N ALA A 122 -7.47 -19.21 -1.23
CA ALA A 122 -6.51 -19.28 -2.33
C ALA A 122 -5.05 -19.11 -1.87
N ASP A 123 -4.21 -20.06 -2.25
CA ASP A 123 -2.75 -19.97 -2.13
C ASP A 123 -2.14 -19.12 -3.26
N GLY A 124 -0.90 -18.65 -3.08
CA GLY A 124 -0.13 -18.03 -4.16
C GLY A 124 -0.55 -16.59 -4.50
N MET A 125 -0.95 -15.80 -3.51
CA MET A 125 -1.04 -14.34 -3.67
C MET A 125 0.33 -13.70 -3.47
N GLY A 126 0.62 -12.62 -4.19
CA GLY A 126 1.84 -11.84 -3.98
C GLY A 126 1.98 -11.36 -2.54
N GLU A 127 3.13 -11.67 -1.93
CA GLU A 127 3.47 -11.30 -0.57
C GLU A 127 4.43 -10.10 -0.53
N SER A 128 4.76 -9.59 0.65
CA SER A 128 5.72 -8.48 0.78
C SER A 128 6.48 -8.55 2.09
N THR A 129 7.69 -8.03 2.09
CA THR A 129 8.54 -7.91 3.29
C THR A 129 8.91 -6.45 3.46
N SER A 130 8.72 -5.90 4.65
CA SER A 130 9.06 -4.51 4.98
C SER A 130 9.95 -4.46 6.21
N ALA A 131 10.91 -3.54 6.23
CA ALA A 131 11.73 -3.30 7.40
C ALA A 131 12.09 -1.82 7.54
N PHE A 132 11.92 -1.28 8.74
CA PHE A 132 12.50 -0.01 9.15
C PHE A 132 13.79 -0.29 9.91
N PHE A 133 14.83 0.49 9.61
CA PHE A 133 16.12 0.51 10.30
C PHE A 133 16.31 1.90 10.90
N SER A 134 16.46 1.97 12.22
CA SER A 134 16.72 3.24 12.90
C SER A 134 18.12 3.76 12.56
N GLN A 135 18.39 5.01 12.93
CA GLN A 135 19.73 5.61 12.82
C GLN A 135 20.80 4.78 13.56
N LEU A 136 20.43 4.03 14.60
CA LEU A 136 21.38 3.18 15.32
C LEU A 136 21.63 1.84 14.62
N ALA A 137 20.76 1.43 13.68
CA ALA A 137 20.94 0.21 12.89
C ALA A 137 21.80 0.43 11.64
N THR A 138 21.97 1.67 11.16
CA THR A 138 22.58 1.96 9.86
C THR A 138 23.97 2.57 9.99
N ALA A 139 24.88 2.23 9.07
CA ALA A 139 26.29 2.64 9.14
C ALA A 139 26.47 4.16 9.13
N ASP A 140 25.60 4.86 8.38
CA ASP A 140 25.65 6.31 8.18
C ASP A 140 24.74 7.09 9.14
N TYR A 141 24.14 6.42 10.14
CA TYR A 141 23.20 7.01 11.10
C TYR A 141 21.95 7.65 10.47
N VAL A 142 21.50 7.05 9.38
CA VAL A 142 20.33 7.49 8.62
C VAL A 142 19.18 6.51 8.83
N PRO A 143 17.94 6.97 9.09
CA PRO A 143 16.79 6.07 9.14
C PRO A 143 16.45 5.59 7.73
N LEU A 144 16.33 4.26 7.56
CA LEU A 144 16.00 3.64 6.27
C LEU A 144 14.71 2.84 6.38
N LEU A 145 13.81 3.01 5.41
CA LEU A 145 12.62 2.18 5.25
C LEU A 145 12.72 1.38 3.96
N ALA A 146 12.81 0.05 4.06
CA ALA A 146 12.96 -0.87 2.93
C ALA A 146 11.72 -1.74 2.75
N HIS A 147 11.40 -2.05 1.49
CA HIS A 147 10.25 -2.88 1.12
C HIS A 147 10.55 -3.70 -0.13
N SER A 148 10.32 -5.02 -0.03
CA SER A 148 10.30 -5.95 -1.17
C SER A 148 8.86 -6.30 -1.50
N TRP A 149 8.49 -6.09 -2.75
CA TRP A 149 7.14 -6.27 -3.27
C TRP A 149 7.07 -7.48 -4.20
N THR A 150 6.35 -8.52 -3.79
CA THR A 150 6.04 -9.69 -4.63
C THR A 150 4.65 -9.57 -5.25
N SER A 151 4.55 -9.84 -6.55
CA SER A 151 3.27 -9.92 -7.26
C SER A 151 3.39 -10.74 -8.54
N SER A 152 2.33 -10.73 -9.35
CA SER A 152 2.30 -11.41 -10.64
C SER A 152 3.46 -10.98 -11.55
N LYS A 153 4.18 -11.94 -12.12
CA LYS A 153 5.28 -11.77 -13.07
C LYS A 153 4.84 -11.05 -14.34
N TYR A 154 3.55 -11.14 -14.68
CA TYR A 154 2.94 -10.33 -15.73
C TYR A 154 3.16 -8.82 -15.52
N LYS A 155 3.08 -8.33 -14.27
CA LYS A 155 3.28 -6.91 -13.97
C LYS A 155 4.72 -6.47 -14.20
N HIS A 156 5.67 -7.35 -13.90
CA HIS A 156 7.07 -7.13 -14.21
C HIS A 156 7.29 -7.09 -15.73
N ASP A 157 6.77 -8.09 -16.46
CA ASP A 157 6.96 -8.24 -17.91
C ASP A 157 6.34 -7.09 -18.71
N GLN A 158 5.16 -6.64 -18.30
CA GLN A 158 4.50 -5.48 -18.91
C GLN A 158 5.00 -4.13 -18.36
N SER A 159 5.97 -4.16 -17.44
CA SER A 159 6.53 -2.98 -16.75
C SER A 159 5.42 -2.07 -16.22
N LEU A 160 4.51 -2.66 -15.43
CA LEU A 160 3.35 -1.99 -14.86
C LEU A 160 3.67 -1.26 -13.56
N ILE A 161 4.84 -1.48 -12.95
CA ILE A 161 5.30 -0.68 -11.82
C ILE A 161 5.93 0.61 -12.33
N VAL A 162 5.56 1.74 -11.74
CA VAL A 162 5.94 3.09 -12.16
C VAL A 162 6.40 3.93 -10.97
N CYS A 163 7.35 4.83 -11.21
CA CYS A 163 7.79 5.84 -10.26
C CYS A 163 7.14 7.18 -10.61
N LEU A 164 6.58 7.86 -9.63
CA LEU A 164 5.86 9.11 -9.78
C LEU A 164 6.47 10.15 -8.85
N GLU A 165 6.87 11.30 -9.38
CA GLU A 165 7.05 12.52 -8.60
C GLU A 165 5.77 13.32 -8.74
N ILE A 166 5.12 13.61 -7.62
CA ILE A 166 3.80 14.20 -7.58
C ILE A 166 3.93 15.56 -6.93
N GLN A 167 3.69 16.58 -7.74
CA GLN A 167 3.85 17.97 -7.40
C GLN A 167 2.49 18.58 -7.15
N PHE A 168 2.28 19.05 -5.92
CA PHE A 168 1.04 19.72 -5.53
C PHE A 168 1.13 21.21 -5.85
N THR A 169 -0.02 21.81 -6.11
CA THR A 169 -0.09 23.25 -6.29
C THR A 169 0.08 23.96 -4.94
N ALA A 170 0.57 25.20 -4.95
CA ALA A 170 0.68 26.01 -3.74
C ALA A 170 -0.68 26.22 -3.03
N VAL A 171 -1.80 26.10 -3.76
CA VAL A 171 -3.16 26.21 -3.20
C VAL A 171 -3.57 24.95 -2.43
N GLU A 172 -3.01 23.79 -2.75
CA GLU A 172 -3.30 22.55 -2.02
C GLU A 172 -2.57 22.49 -0.68
N GLU A 173 -1.44 23.21 -0.53
CA GLU A 173 -0.62 23.22 0.69
C GLU A 173 -0.23 21.80 1.16
N LEU A 174 0.02 20.89 0.20
CA LEU A 174 0.41 19.50 0.47
C LEU A 174 1.86 19.25 0.06
N PRO A 175 2.60 18.42 0.82
CA PRO A 175 3.98 18.11 0.51
C PRO A 175 4.09 17.34 -0.81
N ASN A 176 5.03 17.71 -1.67
CA ASN A 176 5.38 16.88 -2.83
C ASN A 176 5.68 15.43 -2.42
N ILE A 177 5.37 14.46 -3.28
CA ILE A 177 5.49 13.03 -2.98
C ILE A 177 6.27 12.30 -4.09
N PHE A 178 7.20 11.44 -3.70
CA PHE A 178 7.72 10.39 -4.56
C PHE A 178 7.01 9.07 -4.26
N MET A 179 6.48 8.41 -5.28
CA MET A 179 5.69 7.18 -5.12
C MET A 179 6.08 6.12 -6.13
N VAL A 180 6.16 4.87 -5.68
CA VAL A 180 6.28 3.67 -6.51
C VAL A 180 4.97 2.90 -6.43
N THR A 181 4.30 2.74 -7.56
CA THR A 181 2.95 2.15 -7.63
C THR A 181 2.74 1.35 -8.92
N GLU A 182 1.58 0.70 -9.07
CA GLU A 182 1.15 0.07 -10.31
C GLU A 182 0.41 1.06 -11.20
N ALA A 183 0.58 0.95 -12.53
CA ALA A 183 -0.14 1.74 -13.51
C ALA A 183 -1.67 1.62 -13.29
N GLY A 184 -2.31 2.76 -13.04
CA GLY A 184 -3.75 2.86 -12.77
C GLY A 184 -4.09 2.91 -11.27
N MET A 185 -3.11 2.75 -10.39
CA MET A 185 -3.25 3.00 -8.95
C MET A 185 -2.79 4.42 -8.60
N ILE A 186 -3.48 5.05 -7.65
CA ILE A 186 -3.18 6.40 -7.15
C ILE A 186 -2.28 6.38 -5.89
N SER A 187 -2.10 5.19 -5.31
CA SER A 187 -1.39 4.97 -4.05
C SER A 187 -0.43 3.79 -4.16
N GLY A 188 0.60 3.76 -3.32
CA GLY A 188 1.69 2.79 -3.33
C GLY A 188 2.70 3.09 -2.24
N CYS A 189 3.91 2.53 -2.37
CA CYS A 189 5.01 2.85 -1.46
C CYS A 189 5.56 4.23 -1.79
N GLY A 190 5.85 5.09 -0.81
CA GLY A 190 6.33 6.43 -1.12
C GLY A 190 6.93 7.19 0.04
N ILE A 191 7.39 8.41 -0.26
CA ILE A 191 7.96 9.37 0.67
C ILE A 191 7.51 10.79 0.30
N ASN A 192 7.22 11.63 1.28
CA ASN A 192 6.85 13.03 1.08
C ASN A 192 8.01 14.00 1.35
N ALA A 193 7.86 15.26 0.95
CA ALA A 193 8.90 16.29 1.05
C ALA A 193 9.35 16.58 2.49
N HIS A 194 8.52 16.25 3.49
CA HIS A 194 8.88 16.35 4.92
C HIS A 194 9.74 15.19 5.41
N GLY A 195 10.01 14.19 4.57
CA GLY A 195 10.79 13.01 4.95
C GLY A 195 9.98 11.98 5.73
N VAL A 196 8.67 11.89 5.48
CA VAL A 196 7.85 10.77 5.94
C VAL A 196 7.69 9.77 4.82
N ALA A 197 8.09 8.52 5.05
CA ALA A 197 7.95 7.41 4.13
C ALA A 197 6.91 6.41 4.64
N VAL A 198 6.14 5.83 3.71
CA VAL A 198 5.11 4.83 3.98
C VAL A 198 5.29 3.65 3.03
N VAL A 199 5.30 2.46 3.61
CA VAL A 199 5.15 1.19 2.89
C VAL A 199 4.06 0.38 3.58
N GLY A 200 3.49 -0.59 2.87
CA GLY A 200 2.43 -1.40 3.45
C GLY A 200 2.47 -2.84 3.00
N ASN A 201 2.03 -3.71 3.89
CA ASN A 201 1.85 -5.12 3.61
C ASN A 201 0.36 -5.43 3.70
N ARG A 202 -0.12 -6.27 2.79
CA ARG A 202 -1.45 -6.83 2.95
C ARG A 202 -1.49 -7.70 4.20
N LEU A 203 -2.55 -7.54 4.98
CA LEU A 203 -2.91 -8.44 6.07
C LEU A 203 -4.23 -9.12 5.73
N ILE A 204 -4.47 -10.26 6.37
CA ILE A 204 -5.75 -10.97 6.26
C ILE A 204 -6.19 -11.33 7.68
N SER A 205 -7.49 -11.18 7.94
CA SER A 205 -8.09 -11.60 9.21
C SER A 205 -9.50 -12.16 9.02
N SER A 206 -10.03 -12.81 10.06
CA SER A 206 -11.44 -13.23 10.09
C SER A 206 -12.43 -12.07 10.13
N ASP A 207 -11.95 -10.85 10.39
CA ASP A 207 -12.80 -9.66 10.47
C ASP A 207 -13.04 -9.08 9.07
N ASP A 208 -12.17 -9.39 8.10
CA ASP A 208 -12.26 -8.90 6.73
C ASP A 208 -13.56 -9.39 6.08
N CYS A 209 -14.29 -8.46 5.46
CA CYS A 209 -15.57 -8.79 4.85
C CYS A 209 -15.88 -7.86 3.67
N MET A 210 -16.95 -8.19 2.93
CA MET A 210 -17.47 -7.25 1.93
C MET A 210 -18.17 -6.08 2.64
N PRO A 211 -18.12 -4.86 2.08
CA PRO A 211 -18.72 -3.70 2.71
C PRO A 211 -20.23 -3.89 2.89
N SER A 212 -20.68 -3.66 4.12
CA SER A 212 -22.10 -3.76 4.52
C SER A 212 -22.75 -2.40 4.75
N ARG A 213 -21.96 -1.34 4.89
CA ARG A 213 -22.41 0.04 5.09
C ARG A 213 -21.64 0.97 4.16
N THR A 214 -22.36 1.96 3.64
CA THR A 214 -21.75 3.05 2.86
C THR A 214 -21.48 4.23 3.78
N PRO A 215 -20.32 4.88 3.67
CA PRO A 215 -19.25 4.66 2.69
C PRO A 215 -18.22 3.60 3.11
N ALA A 216 -17.39 3.16 2.16
CA ALA A 216 -16.19 2.34 2.43
C ALA A 216 -14.98 2.93 1.69
N PHE A 217 -13.81 2.98 2.34
CA PHE A 217 -12.59 3.49 1.74
C PHE A 217 -11.68 2.34 1.29
N PRO A 218 -11.13 2.37 0.06
CA PRO A 218 -10.17 1.35 -0.39
C PRO A 218 -8.90 1.38 0.45
N VAL A 219 -8.55 0.27 1.10
CA VAL A 219 -7.41 0.28 2.06
C VAL A 219 -6.05 0.53 1.40
N ALA A 220 -5.90 0.22 0.11
CA ALA A 220 -4.68 0.50 -0.64
C ALA A 220 -4.47 2.00 -0.89
N CYS A 221 -5.50 2.84 -0.75
CA CYS A 221 -5.40 4.29 -0.87
C CYS A 221 -4.84 4.97 0.39
N LEU A 222 -4.71 4.24 1.51
CA LEU A 222 -4.29 4.82 2.79
C LEU A 222 -2.86 5.35 2.75
N ASP A 223 -1.94 4.66 2.05
CA ASP A 223 -0.52 5.06 2.02
C ASP A 223 -0.36 6.47 1.46
N ARG A 224 -1.00 6.76 0.32
CA ARG A 224 -1.00 8.11 -0.27
C ARG A 224 -1.73 9.13 0.60
N LEU A 225 -2.88 8.78 1.17
CA LEU A 225 -3.63 9.69 2.03
C LEU A 225 -2.80 10.12 3.25
N ILE A 226 -2.02 9.20 3.82
CA ILE A 226 -1.09 9.48 4.92
C ILE A 226 0.03 10.39 4.44
N LEU A 227 0.67 10.09 3.29
CA LEU A 227 1.75 10.91 2.76
C LEU A 227 1.33 12.36 2.46
N GLU A 228 0.08 12.58 2.06
CA GLU A 228 -0.47 13.94 1.84
C GLU A 228 -0.68 14.70 3.16
N ARG A 229 -1.05 14.01 4.24
CA ARG A 229 -1.41 14.65 5.52
C ARG A 229 -0.29 14.70 6.54
N ALA A 230 0.72 13.85 6.39
CA ALA A 230 1.80 13.73 7.35
C ALA A 230 2.78 14.91 7.23
N GLY A 231 2.93 15.66 8.32
CA GLY A 231 4.04 16.60 8.49
C GLY A 231 5.38 15.89 8.74
N ASP A 232 6.37 16.63 9.24
CA ASP A 232 7.67 16.06 9.60
C ASP A 232 7.64 15.19 10.88
N LYS A 233 6.58 15.36 11.69
CA LYS A 233 6.30 14.55 12.89
C LYS A 233 5.28 13.47 12.55
N ILE A 234 5.56 12.25 13.01
CA ILE A 234 4.60 11.16 13.03
C ILE A 234 4.03 11.11 14.45
N ASP A 235 2.87 11.71 14.66
CA ASP A 235 2.12 11.54 15.91
C ASP A 235 1.13 10.37 15.75
N PRO A 236 1.26 9.29 16.54
CA PRO A 236 0.27 8.20 16.56
C PRO A 236 -1.16 8.68 16.83
N CYS A 237 -1.35 9.76 17.59
CA CYS A 237 -2.67 10.35 17.86
C CYS A 237 -3.26 11.01 16.60
N GLU A 238 -2.47 11.79 15.87
CA GLU A 238 -2.93 12.42 14.62
C GLU A 238 -3.27 11.36 13.57
N LEU A 239 -2.43 10.33 13.44
CA LEU A 239 -2.73 9.20 12.55
C LEU A 239 -3.92 8.38 13.03
N GLN A 240 -4.17 8.34 14.34
CA GLN A 240 -5.35 7.67 14.89
C GLN A 240 -6.65 8.37 14.52
N ASP A 241 -6.67 9.69 14.64
CA ASP A 241 -7.81 10.50 14.24
C ASP A 241 -8.02 10.44 12.71
N VAL A 242 -6.94 10.44 11.93
CA VAL A 242 -7.00 10.45 10.46
C VAL A 242 -7.34 9.08 9.86
N VAL A 243 -6.86 7.98 10.44
CA VAL A 243 -6.95 6.64 9.85
C VAL A 243 -7.88 5.71 10.62
N PHE A 244 -7.75 5.60 11.94
CA PHE A 244 -8.51 4.61 12.70
C PHE A 244 -9.97 5.02 12.91
N ASP A 245 -10.20 6.27 13.32
CA ASP A 245 -11.51 6.73 13.78
C ASP A 245 -12.37 7.38 12.69
N ALA A 246 -11.73 7.90 11.65
CA ALA A 246 -12.39 8.65 10.59
C ALA A 246 -12.76 7.82 9.36
N ILE A 247 -12.10 6.68 9.11
CA ILE A 247 -12.20 5.96 7.83
C ILE A 247 -12.81 4.57 8.02
N ASP A 248 -14.00 4.39 7.45
CA ASP A 248 -14.64 3.07 7.34
C ASP A 248 -13.91 2.22 6.30
N ARG A 249 -13.41 1.05 6.72
CA ARG A 249 -12.64 0.11 5.90
C ARG A 249 -13.12 -1.31 6.16
N TYR A 250 -12.87 -2.22 5.22
CA TYR A 250 -13.41 -3.57 5.24
C TYR A 250 -12.39 -4.69 4.97
N ALA A 251 -11.12 -4.31 4.82
CA ALA A 251 -10.00 -5.24 4.67
C ALA A 251 -8.86 -4.89 5.63
N SER A 252 -8.08 -5.90 6.01
CA SER A 252 -6.93 -5.73 6.87
C SER A 252 -5.71 -5.26 6.08
N ARG A 253 -4.88 -4.42 6.70
CA ARG A 253 -3.65 -3.90 6.10
C ARG A 253 -2.65 -3.55 7.17
N HIS A 254 -1.37 -3.74 6.89
CA HIS A 254 -0.28 -3.18 7.67
C HIS A 254 0.28 -1.93 7.00
N LEU A 255 0.61 -0.93 7.81
CA LEU A 255 1.29 0.30 7.42
C LEU A 255 2.55 0.46 8.26
N LEU A 256 3.69 0.64 7.62
CA LEU A 256 4.95 1.01 8.27
C LEU A 256 5.35 2.40 7.81
N ILE A 257 5.32 3.32 8.75
CA ILE A 257 5.48 4.76 8.52
C ILE A 257 6.76 5.18 9.23
N ALA A 258 7.73 5.71 8.50
CA ALA A 258 9.02 6.15 9.03
C ALA A 258 9.22 7.66 8.80
N SER A 259 9.80 8.36 9.76
CA SER A 259 10.11 9.80 9.68
C SER A 259 11.61 10.04 9.64
N ASN A 260 12.00 11.18 9.06
CA ASN A 260 13.36 11.72 9.11
C ASN A 260 13.88 11.95 10.54
N ARG A 261 12.99 11.99 11.54
CA ARG A 261 13.32 12.09 12.97
C ARG A 261 13.81 10.78 13.60
N GLY A 262 13.93 9.70 12.83
CA GLY A 262 14.51 8.44 13.31
C GLY A 262 13.54 7.50 14.03
N HIS A 263 12.23 7.78 13.94
CA HIS A 263 11.18 6.94 14.50
C HIS A 263 10.32 6.33 13.40
N ALA A 264 9.76 5.16 13.68
CA ALA A 264 8.76 4.53 12.83
C ALA A 264 7.56 4.03 13.65
N LEU A 265 6.39 4.19 13.06
CA LEU A 265 5.12 3.68 13.55
C LEU A 265 4.69 2.51 12.67
N SER A 266 4.49 1.35 13.29
CA SER A 266 4.01 0.14 12.63
C SER A 266 2.57 -0.12 13.09
N ILE A 267 1.64 -0.06 12.15
CA ILE A 267 0.21 -0.16 12.40
C ILE A 267 -0.33 -1.37 11.69
N GLU A 268 -1.07 -2.20 12.43
CA GLU A 268 -1.85 -3.29 11.88
C GLU A 268 -3.33 -2.91 11.95
N LEU A 269 -3.98 -2.75 10.79
CA LEU A 269 -5.39 -2.43 10.65
C LEU A 269 -6.21 -3.71 10.46
N SER A 270 -7.27 -3.88 11.26
CA SER A 270 -8.43 -4.70 10.91
C SER A 270 -9.60 -3.80 10.47
N VAL A 271 -10.77 -4.38 10.19
CA VAL A 271 -11.98 -3.66 9.80
C VAL A 271 -12.37 -2.56 10.80
N GLU A 272 -12.46 -2.90 12.09
CA GLU A 272 -12.91 -1.96 13.14
C GLU A 272 -11.76 -1.33 13.92
N LEU A 273 -10.63 -2.04 14.06
CA LEU A 273 -9.59 -1.69 15.02
C LEU A 273 -8.23 -1.49 14.36
N GLY A 274 -7.37 -0.79 15.09
CA GLY A 274 -5.97 -0.60 14.77
C GLY A 274 -5.11 -1.04 15.93
N TYR A 275 -3.99 -1.68 15.64
CA TYR A 275 -3.06 -2.18 16.64
C TYR A 275 -1.66 -1.66 16.34
N ILE A 276 -0.95 -1.21 17.38
CA ILE A 276 0.42 -0.73 17.24
C ILE A 276 1.36 -1.91 17.46
N TYR A 277 2.08 -2.31 16.41
CA TYR A 277 3.17 -3.27 16.53
C TYR A 277 4.44 -2.57 17.00
N ARG A 278 4.94 -2.98 18.17
CA ARG A 278 6.10 -2.32 18.81
C ARG A 278 7.44 -2.83 18.31
N GLY A 279 7.50 -3.93 17.56
CA GLY A 279 8.76 -4.56 17.18
C GLY A 279 9.35 -5.45 18.28
N LYS A 280 10.44 -6.14 17.95
CA LYS A 280 11.24 -6.90 18.91
C LYS A 280 11.87 -5.94 19.95
N PRO A 281 11.69 -6.16 21.26
CA PRO A 281 12.31 -5.32 22.29
C PRO A 281 13.82 -5.23 22.13
N GLY A 282 14.37 -4.02 22.26
CA GLY A 282 15.81 -3.76 22.13
C GLY A 282 16.36 -3.77 20.70
N SER A 283 15.55 -4.10 19.69
CA SER A 283 15.99 -4.05 18.29
C SER A 283 15.96 -2.62 17.73
N ASN A 284 16.99 -2.28 16.96
CA ASN A 284 17.04 -1.06 16.16
C ASN A 284 16.33 -1.20 14.81
N ALA A 285 15.72 -2.36 14.53
CA ALA A 285 14.91 -2.61 13.35
C ALA A 285 13.46 -2.98 13.72
N LYS A 286 12.52 -2.64 12.85
CA LYS A 286 11.12 -3.11 12.90
C LYS A 286 10.79 -3.80 11.60
N ILE A 287 10.41 -5.07 11.67
CA ILE A 287 10.21 -5.92 10.49
C ILE A 287 8.77 -6.37 10.42
N HIS A 288 8.20 -6.40 9.22
CA HIS A 288 6.84 -6.86 9.00
C HIS A 288 6.68 -7.61 7.68
N THR A 289 5.84 -8.64 7.70
CA THR A 289 5.44 -9.42 6.52
C THR A 289 3.91 -9.36 6.36
N ASN A 290 3.22 -10.46 6.11
CA ASN A 290 1.80 -10.48 5.74
C ASN A 290 0.88 -11.08 6.82
N HIS A 291 1.35 -11.18 8.05
CA HIS A 291 0.56 -11.63 9.20
C HIS A 291 0.64 -10.59 10.33
N PHE A 292 -0.38 -10.58 11.18
CA PHE A 292 -0.40 -9.73 12.38
C PHE A 292 0.62 -10.25 13.42
N GLN A 293 1.36 -9.33 14.03
CA GLN A 293 2.38 -9.60 15.04
C GLN A 293 2.06 -8.95 16.40
N SER A 294 1.23 -7.91 16.46
CA SER A 294 0.96 -7.24 17.72
C SER A 294 0.20 -8.15 18.70
N PHE A 295 0.57 -8.06 19.97
CA PHE A 295 -0.05 -8.86 21.03
C PHE A 295 -1.51 -8.44 21.24
N GLU A 296 -1.79 -7.15 21.11
CA GLU A 296 -3.13 -6.57 21.18
C GLU A 296 -4.03 -7.09 20.06
N ALA A 297 -3.49 -7.27 18.84
CA ALA A 297 -4.20 -7.90 17.73
C ALA A 297 -4.54 -9.36 18.01
N PHE A 298 -3.64 -10.10 18.66
CA PHE A 298 -3.90 -11.48 19.08
C PHE A 298 -5.02 -11.56 20.12
N LEU A 299 -5.03 -10.66 21.11
CA LEU A 299 -6.07 -10.63 22.15
C LEU A 299 -7.43 -10.07 21.65
N GLY A 300 -7.38 -9.11 20.73
CA GLY A 300 -8.54 -8.31 20.32
C GLY A 300 -9.37 -8.92 19.20
N ARG A 301 -8.96 -10.04 18.60
CA ARG A 301 -9.63 -10.67 17.47
C ARG A 301 -10.22 -12.02 17.79
N ARG A 302 -11.24 -12.41 17.00
CA ARG A 302 -11.89 -13.71 17.14
C ARG A 302 -11.00 -14.85 16.64
N GLU A 303 -10.41 -14.69 15.46
CA GLU A 303 -9.44 -15.63 14.88
C GLU A 303 -8.33 -14.87 14.16
N THR A 304 -7.07 -15.21 14.42
CA THR A 304 -5.94 -14.72 13.63
C THR A 304 -5.66 -15.70 12.51
N TRP A 305 -6.36 -15.55 11.39
CA TRP A 305 -6.10 -16.38 10.22
C TRP A 305 -4.89 -15.84 9.45
N ASP A 306 -3.81 -16.62 9.41
CA ASP A 306 -2.81 -16.47 8.36
C ASP A 306 -3.37 -17.16 7.12
N ALA A 307 -3.83 -16.38 6.13
CA ALA A 307 -4.39 -16.95 4.91
C ALA A 307 -3.35 -17.66 4.05
N SER A 308 -2.06 -17.44 4.31
CA SER A 308 -1.03 -18.34 3.84
C SER A 308 -1.05 -19.58 4.73
N ARG A 309 -1.76 -20.63 4.32
CA ARG A 309 -1.69 -21.96 4.96
C ARG A 309 -0.31 -22.64 4.80
N GLY A 310 0.75 -21.86 4.55
CA GLY A 310 2.04 -22.31 4.01
C GLY A 310 3.29 -21.66 4.60
N GLY A 311 3.21 -20.94 5.73
CA GLY A 311 4.39 -20.61 6.54
C GLY A 311 5.39 -19.59 5.98
N SER A 312 5.27 -19.14 4.73
CA SER A 312 6.23 -18.20 4.11
C SER A 312 6.24 -16.82 4.74
N SER A 313 5.09 -16.26 5.12
CA SER A 313 5.01 -14.97 5.83
C SER A 313 5.76 -14.97 7.18
N GLN A 314 5.55 -16.01 7.99
CA GLN A 314 6.23 -16.17 9.28
C GLN A 314 7.70 -16.55 9.10
N PHE A 315 8.01 -17.41 8.14
CA PHE A 315 9.38 -17.78 7.80
C PHE A 315 10.20 -16.57 7.35
N ARG A 316 9.69 -15.76 6.41
CA ARG A 316 10.37 -14.53 5.94
C ARG A 316 10.61 -13.54 7.08
N LEU A 317 9.66 -13.42 8.01
CA LEU A 317 9.83 -12.57 9.20
C LEU A 317 10.97 -13.08 10.08
N ALA A 318 10.95 -14.37 10.45
CA ALA A 318 12.00 -15.00 11.25
C ALA A 318 13.36 -14.92 10.55
N ARG A 319 13.40 -15.24 9.26
CA ARG A 319 14.60 -15.21 8.44
C ARG A 319 15.21 -13.82 8.35
N LEU A 320 14.42 -12.78 8.06
CA LEU A 320 14.94 -11.41 8.01
C LEU A 320 15.40 -10.93 9.39
N THR A 321 14.72 -11.36 10.47
CA THR A 321 15.14 -11.09 11.84
C THR A 321 16.51 -11.72 12.12
N ASP A 322 16.69 -13.00 11.78
CA ASP A 322 17.96 -13.71 11.97
C ASP A 322 19.09 -13.09 11.13
N LEU A 323 18.81 -12.73 9.88
CA LEU A 323 19.79 -12.06 9.00
C LEU A 323 20.27 -10.76 9.63
N ILE A 324 19.36 -9.93 10.16
CA ILE A 324 19.70 -8.66 10.83
C ILE A 324 20.45 -8.92 12.15
N ASP A 325 19.96 -9.84 12.98
CA ASP A 325 20.56 -10.16 14.28
C ASP A 325 21.96 -10.79 14.16
N ASN A 326 22.24 -11.51 13.07
CA ASN A 326 23.55 -12.10 12.80
C ASN A 326 24.65 -11.06 12.56
N HIS A 327 24.30 -9.80 12.27
CA HIS A 327 25.26 -8.69 12.27
C HIS A 327 25.61 -8.20 13.69
N GLY A 328 24.92 -8.71 14.72
CA GLY A 328 25.15 -8.37 16.12
C GLY A 328 24.96 -6.89 16.39
N SER A 329 25.97 -6.26 16.99
CA SER A 329 25.98 -4.81 17.24
C SER A 329 26.54 -3.99 16.08
N ALA A 330 26.94 -4.63 14.98
CA ALA A 330 27.44 -3.91 13.80
C ALA A 330 26.27 -3.20 13.10
N ARG A 331 26.56 -2.00 12.58
CA ARG A 331 25.59 -1.24 11.80
C ARG A 331 25.65 -1.64 10.34
N LEU A 332 24.50 -1.64 9.68
CA LEU A 332 24.32 -2.07 8.31
C LEU A 332 24.54 -0.91 7.34
N SER A 333 25.40 -1.10 6.37
CA SER A 333 25.43 -0.26 5.17
C SER A 333 24.16 -0.46 4.34
N MET A 334 23.88 0.48 3.45
CA MET A 334 22.80 0.36 2.46
C MET A 334 22.89 -0.95 1.67
N GLN A 335 24.10 -1.32 1.24
CA GLN A 335 24.33 -2.57 0.49
C GLN A 335 24.04 -3.80 1.34
N GLN A 336 24.46 -3.84 2.61
CA GLN A 336 24.15 -4.97 3.49
C GLN A 336 22.64 -5.12 3.71
N ILE A 337 21.88 -4.02 3.78
CA ILE A 337 20.41 -4.10 3.82
C ILE A 337 19.88 -4.74 2.53
N VAL A 338 20.35 -4.30 1.36
CA VAL A 338 20.00 -4.91 0.06
C VAL A 338 20.34 -6.41 0.06
N ASP A 339 21.48 -6.81 0.61
CA ASP A 339 21.89 -8.21 0.70
C ASP A 339 20.94 -9.03 1.58
N THR A 340 20.43 -8.49 2.70
CA THR A 340 19.41 -9.17 3.52
C THR A 340 18.09 -9.36 2.77
N PHE A 341 17.69 -8.41 1.93
CA PHE A 341 16.50 -8.52 1.07
C PHE A 341 16.74 -9.35 -0.20
N SER A 342 17.99 -9.75 -0.44
CA SER A 342 18.42 -10.63 -1.52
C SER A 342 18.46 -12.10 -1.11
N ASP A 343 18.02 -12.43 0.10
CA ASP A 343 18.03 -13.80 0.64
C ASP A 343 17.01 -14.71 -0.05
N HIS A 344 17.48 -15.92 -0.39
CA HIS A 344 16.73 -16.95 -1.10
C HIS A 344 16.26 -18.10 -0.20
N ASP A 345 16.53 -18.04 1.12
CA ASP A 345 16.09 -19.10 2.01
C ASP A 345 14.55 -19.10 2.11
N GLY A 346 13.95 -20.28 2.20
CA GLY A 346 12.50 -20.45 2.07
C GLY A 346 11.97 -20.37 0.63
N SER A 347 12.84 -20.47 -0.38
CA SER A 347 12.43 -20.61 -1.79
C SER A 347 11.38 -21.74 -1.95
N PRO A 348 10.30 -21.53 -2.73
CA PRO A 348 10.10 -20.45 -3.68
C PRO A 348 9.39 -19.21 -3.13
N GLU A 349 9.12 -19.13 -1.83
CA GLU A 349 8.42 -18.01 -1.18
C GLU A 349 9.35 -17.24 -0.23
N SER A 350 10.61 -17.13 -0.65
CA SER A 350 11.70 -16.41 0.02
C SER A 350 11.49 -14.89 0.05
N ILE A 351 12.33 -14.18 0.80
CA ILE A 351 12.32 -12.70 0.82
C ILE A 351 12.60 -12.14 -0.58
N CYS A 352 13.60 -12.71 -1.26
CA CYS A 352 13.91 -12.44 -2.66
C CYS A 352 13.30 -13.55 -3.52
N GLN A 353 12.06 -13.36 -3.97
CA GLN A 353 11.34 -14.38 -4.72
C GLN A 353 11.64 -14.28 -6.21
N HIS A 354 12.06 -15.40 -6.80
CA HIS A 354 12.44 -15.47 -8.22
C HIS A 354 11.31 -16.01 -9.08
N ARG A 355 11.41 -15.74 -10.38
CA ARG A 355 10.51 -16.30 -11.39
C ARG A 355 10.65 -17.83 -11.42
N GLU A 356 9.49 -18.50 -11.44
CA GLU A 356 9.37 -19.91 -11.77
C GLU A 356 8.32 -20.12 -12.88
N ASP A 357 8.43 -21.20 -13.65
CA ASP A 357 7.53 -21.45 -14.79
C ASP A 357 6.10 -21.75 -14.33
N ASN A 358 5.96 -22.55 -13.27
CA ASN A 358 4.69 -23.02 -12.72
C ASN A 358 4.06 -22.07 -11.68
N ARG A 359 4.71 -20.95 -11.35
CA ARG A 359 4.17 -19.93 -10.45
C ARG A 359 4.05 -18.59 -11.16
N ASP A 360 3.01 -17.83 -10.80
CA ASP A 360 2.82 -16.49 -11.35
C ASP A 360 3.50 -15.42 -10.51
N ASN A 361 4.06 -15.71 -9.33
CA ASN A 361 4.62 -14.68 -8.45
C ASN A 361 6.14 -14.55 -8.55
N MET A 362 6.63 -13.33 -8.42
CA MET A 362 8.03 -12.98 -8.22
C MET A 362 8.15 -11.67 -7.45
N THR A 363 9.30 -11.38 -6.86
CA THR A 363 9.64 -10.02 -6.42
C THR A 363 9.67 -9.13 -7.67
N ILE A 364 8.69 -8.25 -7.78
CA ILE A 364 8.52 -7.36 -8.95
C ILE A 364 9.22 -6.02 -8.75
N GLY A 365 9.56 -5.68 -7.50
CA GLY A 365 10.37 -4.51 -7.18
C GLY A 365 10.84 -4.49 -5.73
N PHE A 366 11.91 -3.74 -5.51
CA PHE A 366 12.43 -3.41 -4.19
C PHE A 366 12.59 -1.89 -4.11
N VAL A 367 12.18 -1.30 -2.98
CA VAL A 367 12.32 0.13 -2.73
C VAL A 367 12.93 0.36 -1.36
N MET A 368 13.73 1.41 -1.24
CA MET A 368 14.29 1.86 0.02
C MET A 368 14.31 3.38 0.08
N PHE A 369 13.81 3.92 1.18
CA PHE A 369 13.69 5.34 1.43
C PHE A 369 14.66 5.76 2.53
N ASP A 370 15.58 6.65 2.18
CA ASP A 370 16.32 7.47 3.12
C ASP A 370 15.45 8.67 3.49
N THR A 371 14.87 8.61 4.69
CA THR A 371 13.93 9.63 5.13
C THR A 371 14.61 10.97 5.43
N ASN A 372 15.90 10.95 5.77
CA ASN A 372 16.63 12.17 6.14
C ASN A 372 17.14 12.92 4.91
N ARG A 373 17.82 12.22 4.00
CA ARG A 373 18.42 12.79 2.78
C ARG A 373 17.44 12.90 1.60
N LEU A 374 16.22 12.34 1.72
CA LEU A 374 15.24 12.21 0.63
C LEU A 374 15.84 11.48 -0.59
N VAL A 375 16.51 10.36 -0.32
CA VAL A 375 17.04 9.46 -1.35
C VAL A 375 16.12 8.25 -1.48
N ILE A 376 15.65 8.01 -2.69
CA ILE A 376 14.77 6.88 -3.02
C ILE A 376 15.55 5.91 -3.89
N SER A 377 15.83 4.73 -3.35
CA SER A 377 16.51 3.66 -4.08
C SER A 377 15.47 2.67 -4.60
N VAL A 378 15.45 2.42 -5.90
CA VAL A 378 14.44 1.57 -6.55
C VAL A 378 15.13 0.54 -7.43
N CYS A 379 14.71 -0.72 -7.30
CA CYS A 379 15.17 -1.83 -8.13
C CYS A 379 13.96 -2.48 -8.81
N LYS A 380 14.04 -2.67 -10.13
CA LYS A 380 13.07 -3.46 -10.89
C LYS A 380 13.37 -4.94 -10.74
N GLY A 381 12.37 -5.70 -10.30
CA GLY A 381 12.54 -7.13 -10.03
C GLY A 381 13.29 -7.43 -8.72
N PRO A 382 13.82 -8.66 -8.57
CA PRO A 382 14.54 -9.10 -7.37
C PRO A 382 15.84 -8.31 -7.15
N PRO A 383 16.13 -7.81 -5.94
CA PRO A 383 17.30 -6.98 -5.65
C PRO A 383 18.65 -7.67 -5.88
N CYS A 384 18.70 -9.01 -5.91
CA CYS A 384 19.95 -9.73 -6.19
C CYS A 384 20.31 -9.79 -7.69
N LEU A 385 19.37 -9.46 -8.58
CA LEU A 385 19.57 -9.48 -10.04
C LEU A 385 19.49 -8.07 -10.66
N GLY A 386 18.70 -7.18 -10.06
CA GLY A 386 18.46 -5.85 -10.59
C GLY A 386 19.50 -4.81 -10.15
N ALA A 387 19.51 -3.68 -10.85
CA ALA A 387 20.28 -2.51 -10.46
C ALA A 387 19.42 -1.54 -9.63
N LEU A 388 20.00 -0.97 -8.58
CA LEU A 388 19.37 0.14 -7.86
C LEU A 388 19.55 1.44 -8.65
N MET A 389 18.44 2.16 -8.82
CA MET A 389 18.42 3.56 -9.24
C MET A 389 18.13 4.44 -8.04
N HIS A 390 18.80 5.58 -7.97
CA HIS A 390 18.71 6.49 -6.83
C HIS A 390 18.12 7.82 -7.28
N PHE A 391 16.94 8.13 -6.74
CA PHE A 391 16.20 9.34 -7.02
C PHE A 391 16.20 10.30 -5.83
N THR A 392 15.99 11.57 -6.11
CA THR A 392 15.62 12.58 -5.12
C THR A 392 14.56 13.50 -5.70
N PHE A 393 13.89 14.27 -4.84
CA PHE A 393 12.89 15.27 -5.24
C PHE A 393 12.99 16.51 -4.33
N GLN A 394 12.26 17.59 -4.63
CA GLN A 394 12.49 18.88 -3.94
C GLN A 394 11.93 18.77 -2.54
N ARG A 395 12.79 19.03 -1.54
CA ARG A 395 12.33 19.41 -0.21
C ARG A 395 11.64 20.74 -0.35
N GLU A 396 10.43 20.89 0.18
CA GLU A 396 9.76 22.19 0.16
C GLU A 396 10.62 23.18 0.94
N GLY A 397 10.95 24.30 0.29
CA GLY A 397 11.70 25.35 0.94
C GLY A 397 10.85 25.92 2.07
N ASN A 398 11.36 25.92 3.30
CA ASN A 398 10.95 26.96 4.24
C ASN A 398 11.18 28.28 3.51
N GLY A 399 10.13 29.07 3.29
CA GLY A 399 10.21 30.45 2.81
C GLY A 399 10.87 31.39 3.83
N GLY A 400 12.01 30.98 4.40
CA GLY A 400 12.91 31.84 5.13
C GLY A 400 13.85 32.46 4.11
N SER A 401 13.68 33.74 3.87
CA SER A 401 14.70 34.60 3.29
C SER A 401 16.06 34.24 3.88
N ALA A 402 16.97 33.80 3.02
CA ALA A 402 18.39 33.81 3.33
C ALA A 402 18.79 35.27 3.54
N GLU A 403 18.70 35.75 4.78
CA GLU A 403 19.51 36.87 5.20
C GLU A 403 20.93 36.34 5.36
N ASP A 404 21.73 36.81 4.42
CA ASP A 404 23.17 36.74 4.34
C ASP A 404 23.78 37.23 5.66
N GLU A 405 24.10 36.34 6.60
CA GLU A 405 24.98 36.68 7.72
C GLU A 405 26.41 36.81 7.19
N GLY A 406 26.64 37.93 6.52
CA GLY A 406 27.95 38.48 6.25
C GLY A 406 28.66 38.76 7.56
N MET A 407 29.64 37.92 7.87
CA MET A 407 30.67 38.12 8.87
C MET A 407 31.35 39.49 8.60
N GLY A 408 30.94 40.52 9.33
CA GLY A 408 31.43 41.89 9.19
C GLY A 408 31.84 42.44 10.55
N ASP A 409 33.15 42.45 10.77
CA ASP A 409 33.89 43.09 11.86
C ASP A 409 33.40 44.54 12.12
N ALA A 410 33.07 44.86 13.37
CA ALA A 410 32.74 46.22 13.78
C ALA A 410 33.35 46.54 15.14
N GLY A 411 34.58 47.06 15.09
CA GLY A 411 35.12 47.91 16.13
C GLY A 411 34.39 49.24 16.21
N ASN A 412 34.04 49.61 17.44
CA ASN A 412 34.12 50.93 18.08
C ASN A 412 33.54 52.19 17.41
N GLN A 413 32.96 53.05 18.28
CA GLN A 413 32.48 54.45 18.12
C GLN A 413 30.96 54.55 17.92
N SER A 414 30.16 54.89 18.93
CA SER A 414 30.01 56.16 19.69
C SER A 414 29.24 57.25 18.94
N GLU A 415 28.18 57.70 19.62
CA GLU A 415 27.55 59.02 19.60
C GLU A 415 26.42 59.33 18.58
N ASP A 416 25.29 59.64 19.20
CA ASP A 416 24.44 60.82 19.01
C ASP A 416 23.50 60.98 17.80
N ALA A 417 22.22 60.78 18.16
CA ALA A 417 21.24 61.86 18.32
C ALA A 417 20.35 62.25 17.14
N THR A 418 19.06 62.40 17.51
CA THR A 418 17.98 63.14 16.85
C THR A 418 17.49 62.54 15.53
N GLY A 419 16.20 62.49 15.20
CA GLY A 419 15.02 63.10 15.76
C GLY A 419 14.01 63.27 14.62
N GLN A 420 12.75 62.97 14.92
CA GLN A 420 11.54 63.46 14.25
C GLN A 420 11.13 62.92 12.87
N LYS A 421 10.03 62.15 12.96
CA LYS A 421 8.86 62.08 12.06
C LYS A 421 8.63 63.30 11.16
N ARG A 422 8.19 63.03 9.92
CA ARG A 422 6.93 63.57 9.36
C ARG A 422 6.48 62.83 8.11
N ASP A 423 5.18 62.60 8.07
CA ASP A 423 4.38 62.10 6.95
C ASP A 423 4.42 63.06 5.75
N ALA A 424 4.27 62.51 4.53
CA ALA A 424 3.35 63.03 3.51
C ALA A 424 3.32 62.09 2.29
N ALA A 425 2.10 61.69 1.93
CA ALA A 425 1.75 61.12 0.64
C ALA A 425 1.83 62.19 -0.46
N THR A 426 2.19 61.79 -1.69
CA THR A 426 1.62 62.37 -2.91
C THR A 426 1.77 61.44 -4.11
N GLN A 427 0.65 61.26 -4.81
CA GLN A 427 0.53 60.69 -6.16
C GLN A 427 1.22 61.57 -7.22
N THR A 428 1.54 60.96 -8.37
CA THR A 428 1.48 61.43 -9.78
C THR A 428 2.42 60.51 -10.58
N GLY A 429 2.24 60.11 -11.83
CA GLY A 429 1.25 60.32 -12.90
C GLY A 429 1.64 59.34 -14.03
N GLU A 430 0.68 58.65 -14.63
CA GLU A 430 0.27 58.78 -16.05
C GLU A 430 1.33 58.62 -17.15
N THR A 431 1.15 57.61 -18.01
CA THR A 431 1.07 57.65 -19.50
C THR A 431 0.95 56.19 -20.02
N ILE A 432 -0.19 55.67 -20.48
CA ILE A 432 -0.97 55.85 -21.74
C ILE A 432 -0.22 55.54 -23.05
N ALA A 433 -0.58 54.41 -23.67
CA ALA A 433 -0.84 54.21 -25.11
C ALA A 433 -1.65 52.89 -25.28
N HIS A 434 -2.98 52.89 -25.50
CA HIS A 434 -3.70 52.94 -26.80
C HIS A 434 -3.15 51.97 -27.88
N ALA A 435 -3.92 51.13 -28.59
CA ALA A 435 -5.37 51.04 -28.78
C ALA A 435 -5.77 49.75 -29.55
N LYS A 436 -7.05 49.34 -29.37
CA LYS A 436 -8.03 48.72 -30.32
C LYS A 436 -7.66 47.36 -30.95
N GLY A 437 -8.49 46.32 -30.93
CA GLY A 437 -9.95 46.23 -30.80
C GLY A 437 -10.53 45.66 -32.10
N MET A 438 -11.07 44.44 -32.07
CA MET A 438 -11.96 43.90 -33.11
C MET A 438 -12.75 42.71 -32.54
N ASN A 439 -14.05 42.93 -32.28
CA ASN A 439 -15.08 41.90 -32.26
C ASN A 439 -15.33 41.44 -33.69
N LEU A 440 -15.56 40.14 -33.88
CA LEU A 440 -16.47 39.62 -34.91
C LEU A 440 -16.96 38.23 -34.49
N ASP A 441 -18.27 38.19 -34.31
CA ASP A 441 -19.14 37.05 -34.09
C ASP A 441 -19.48 36.44 -35.47
N THR A 442 -19.27 35.13 -35.66
CA THR A 442 -20.06 34.26 -36.58
C THR A 442 -19.58 32.81 -36.46
N SER A 443 -20.44 31.95 -35.94
CA SER A 443 -20.39 30.49 -36.03
C SER A 443 -20.54 29.98 -37.47
N PRO A 444 -20.11 28.74 -37.74
CA PRO A 444 -20.92 27.82 -38.52
C PRO A 444 -21.26 26.56 -37.72
N GLY A 445 -22.51 26.11 -37.88
CA GLY A 445 -23.15 25.04 -37.14
C GLY A 445 -22.50 23.67 -37.29
N ILE A 446 -22.60 22.90 -36.21
CA ILE A 446 -22.40 21.45 -36.19
C ILE A 446 -23.80 20.85 -36.01
N GLU A 447 -24.22 20.07 -37.00
CA GLU A 447 -25.49 19.34 -37.00
C GLU A 447 -25.53 18.29 -35.86
N PRO A 448 -26.71 18.07 -35.25
CA PRO A 448 -26.87 17.06 -34.21
C PRO A 448 -26.92 15.65 -34.82
N ALA A 449 -26.23 14.72 -34.15
CA ALA A 449 -26.32 13.28 -34.43
C ALA A 449 -27.76 12.78 -34.23
N PRO A 450 -28.27 11.87 -35.08
CA PRO A 450 -29.63 11.38 -34.93
C PRO A 450 -29.76 10.37 -33.79
N ASP A 451 -30.84 10.56 -33.03
CA ASP A 451 -31.44 9.62 -32.10
C ASP A 451 -31.59 8.22 -32.72
N ASN A 452 -31.24 7.18 -31.96
CA ASN A 452 -31.70 5.82 -32.23
C ASN A 452 -32.22 5.23 -30.93
N ASP A 453 -33.52 5.43 -30.72
CA ASP A 453 -34.31 4.74 -29.72
C ASP A 453 -34.92 3.46 -30.33
N SER A 454 -34.52 2.31 -29.76
CA SER A 454 -35.32 1.08 -29.53
C SER A 454 -35.84 0.24 -30.73
N PRO A 455 -36.19 -1.06 -30.55
CA PRO A 455 -36.52 -1.73 -29.28
C PRO A 455 -35.90 -3.13 -29.04
N ALA A 456 -35.99 -3.53 -27.78
CA ALA A 456 -36.02 -4.93 -27.36
C ALA A 456 -37.22 -5.66 -27.99
N ALA A 457 -36.97 -6.85 -28.55
CA ALA A 457 -37.99 -7.87 -28.77
C ALA A 457 -37.40 -9.27 -28.56
N SER A 458 -38.02 -9.94 -27.60
CA SER A 458 -38.03 -11.37 -27.32
C SER A 458 -37.94 -12.31 -28.52
N LEU A 459 -37.12 -13.36 -28.41
CA LEU A 459 -37.45 -14.67 -28.94
C LEU A 459 -36.97 -15.76 -27.97
N VAL A 460 -37.93 -16.26 -27.19
CA VAL A 460 -37.91 -17.57 -26.55
C VAL A 460 -38.31 -18.59 -27.62
N SER A 461 -37.44 -19.56 -27.90
CA SER A 461 -37.76 -20.99 -28.18
C SER A 461 -36.67 -21.62 -29.06
N ASN A 462 -35.85 -22.48 -28.46
CA ASN A 462 -35.90 -23.92 -28.79
C ASN A 462 -34.95 -24.71 -27.90
N LEU A 463 -35.58 -25.59 -27.12
CA LEU A 463 -35.00 -26.76 -26.47
C LEU A 463 -34.41 -27.68 -27.53
N SER A 464 -33.17 -28.14 -27.33
CA SER A 464 -32.72 -29.48 -27.71
C SER A 464 -31.48 -29.84 -26.88
N GLN A 465 -31.59 -31.00 -26.24
CA GLN A 465 -30.72 -31.58 -25.22
C GLN A 465 -29.38 -32.16 -25.77
N PRO A 466 -28.45 -32.61 -24.89
CA PRO A 466 -27.02 -32.60 -25.14
C PRO A 466 -26.48 -33.90 -25.77
N SER A 467 -25.42 -33.77 -26.57
CA SER A 467 -24.67 -34.90 -27.13
C SER A 467 -23.53 -35.34 -26.20
N SER A 468 -23.75 -36.52 -25.61
CA SER A 468 -22.83 -37.64 -25.39
C SER A 468 -21.30 -37.41 -25.40
N VAL A 469 -20.73 -37.69 -24.23
CA VAL A 469 -19.35 -38.17 -23.97
C VAL A 469 -19.08 -39.49 -24.72
N PRO A 470 -17.86 -39.74 -25.26
CA PRO A 470 -17.42 -41.09 -25.56
C PRO A 470 -16.68 -41.70 -24.36
N ASP A 471 -17.22 -42.83 -23.92
CA ASP A 471 -16.55 -43.89 -23.17
C ASP A 471 -15.36 -44.43 -23.97
N ASP A 472 -14.21 -44.60 -23.31
CA ASP A 472 -13.22 -45.60 -23.72
C ASP A 472 -12.70 -46.31 -22.47
N SER A 473 -13.12 -47.56 -22.32
CA SER A 473 -12.62 -48.52 -21.35
C SER A 473 -12.09 -49.76 -22.09
N LYS A 474 -10.88 -50.17 -21.70
CA LYS A 474 -10.23 -51.50 -21.75
C LYS A 474 -8.72 -51.26 -21.64
N SER A 475 -7.90 -51.99 -20.91
CA SER A 475 -8.05 -53.13 -20.01
C SER A 475 -6.67 -53.37 -19.37
N GLU A 476 -6.67 -53.66 -18.08
CA GLU A 476 -5.76 -54.51 -17.30
C GLU A 476 -4.34 -54.84 -17.81
N THR A 477 -3.35 -54.68 -16.93
CA THR A 477 -2.54 -55.82 -16.44
C THR A 477 -1.90 -55.52 -15.09
N ARG A 478 -2.10 -56.46 -14.16
CA ARG A 478 -1.51 -56.56 -12.83
C ARG A 478 -0.02 -56.90 -12.91
N SER A 479 0.78 -56.38 -11.98
CA SER A 479 1.77 -57.20 -11.28
C SER A 479 2.01 -56.71 -9.86
N SER A 480 1.80 -57.64 -8.93
CA SER A 480 1.99 -57.63 -7.49
C SER A 480 3.46 -57.75 -7.06
N SER A 481 3.81 -57.15 -5.92
CA SER A 481 4.64 -57.72 -4.81
C SER A 481 5.17 -56.57 -3.95
N GLN A 482 5.38 -56.60 -2.63
CA GLN A 482 5.02 -57.46 -1.51
C GLN A 482 5.57 -56.74 -0.25
N HIS A 483 4.85 -56.88 0.87
CA HIS A 483 5.32 -56.91 2.27
C HIS A 483 6.45 -56.00 2.80
N ARG A 484 6.13 -55.24 3.87
CA ARG A 484 6.62 -55.59 5.23
C ARG A 484 5.84 -54.88 6.33
N GLU A 485 5.10 -55.67 7.11
CA GLU A 485 4.75 -55.39 8.51
C GLU A 485 5.95 -55.79 9.40
N THR A 486 6.19 -55.03 10.48
CA THR A 486 6.72 -55.60 11.73
C THR A 486 6.13 -54.87 12.93
N SER A 487 5.68 -55.68 13.88
CA SER A 487 4.89 -55.36 15.06
C SER A 487 5.72 -54.93 16.28
N ALA A 488 5.09 -54.08 17.10
CA ALA A 488 5.02 -54.07 18.57
C ALA A 488 6.25 -54.41 19.46
N THR A 489 6.50 -53.54 20.44
CA THR A 489 6.76 -54.01 21.82
C THR A 489 6.29 -53.02 22.88
N LYS A 490 5.46 -53.53 23.79
CA LYS A 490 5.01 -52.92 25.05
C LYS A 490 6.16 -52.77 26.05
N ARG A 491 6.13 -51.71 26.87
CA ARG A 491 6.48 -51.79 28.30
C ARG A 491 5.50 -50.99 29.16
N LYS A 492 4.94 -51.68 30.16
CA LYS A 492 4.15 -51.17 31.29
C LYS A 492 5.08 -50.85 32.46
N ASN A 493 4.66 -49.90 33.31
CA ASN A 493 4.58 -49.96 34.79
C ASN A 493 4.01 -48.58 35.25
N SER A 494 2.76 -48.45 35.71
CA SER A 494 2.27 -48.58 37.11
C SER A 494 3.06 -47.74 38.12
N SER A 495 2.48 -46.87 38.95
CA SER A 495 1.37 -47.17 39.89
C SER A 495 0.71 -45.93 40.54
N SER A 496 -0.63 -46.03 40.74
CA SER A 496 -1.52 -45.61 41.87
C SER A 496 -1.30 -44.27 42.61
N SER A 497 -2.33 -43.51 43.02
CA SER A 497 -3.55 -43.86 43.80
C SER A 497 -4.60 -42.71 43.68
N SER A 498 -5.87 -42.93 43.29
CA SER A 498 -7.08 -43.30 44.08
C SER A 498 -7.55 -42.18 45.05
N VAL A 499 -8.80 -41.70 45.18
CA VAL A 499 -10.15 -42.31 45.14
C VAL A 499 -11.21 -41.18 44.98
N SER A 500 -12.34 -41.48 44.31
CA SER A 500 -13.60 -40.69 44.18
C SER A 500 -14.48 -40.80 45.46
N PRO A 501 -15.85 -40.82 45.54
CA PRO A 501 -16.95 -40.78 44.55
C PRO A 501 -18.09 -39.77 44.93
N ALA A 502 -18.88 -39.21 44.00
CA ALA A 502 -20.15 -39.68 43.37
C ALA A 502 -21.41 -38.94 43.85
N ASN A 503 -22.26 -38.54 42.87
CA ASN A 503 -23.73 -38.71 42.76
C ASN A 503 -24.21 -37.88 41.56
N THR A 504 -24.66 -38.43 40.41
CA THR A 504 -25.90 -39.16 40.03
C THR A 504 -27.19 -38.32 39.92
N GLY A 505 -27.86 -38.44 38.75
CA GLY A 505 -29.25 -38.06 38.46
C GLY A 505 -29.40 -37.51 37.03
N GLU A 506 -29.53 -38.33 35.98
CA GLU A 506 -30.80 -38.79 35.33
C GLU A 506 -31.78 -37.65 34.97
N LYS A 507 -31.92 -37.29 33.68
CA LYS A 507 -32.88 -37.75 32.63
C LYS A 507 -34.04 -36.77 32.46
N GLU A 508 -34.23 -36.23 31.25
CA GLU A 508 -35.47 -36.39 30.46
C GLU A 508 -35.43 -35.60 29.13
N THR A 509 -36.19 -36.14 28.18
CA THR A 509 -36.33 -35.83 26.76
C THR A 509 -37.32 -34.69 26.48
N SER A 510 -37.09 -33.91 25.42
CA SER A 510 -38.18 -33.33 24.61
C SER A 510 -37.63 -32.75 23.29
N ALA A 511 -38.32 -33.07 22.20
CA ALA A 511 -38.10 -32.56 20.85
C ALA A 511 -39.12 -31.46 20.54
N ALA A 512 -38.68 -30.33 19.98
CA ALA A 512 -39.51 -29.42 19.19
C ALA A 512 -38.65 -28.41 18.39
N THR A 513 -38.68 -28.57 17.07
CA THR A 513 -38.80 -27.55 15.99
C THR A 513 -38.10 -26.19 16.08
N GLU A 514 -37.30 -25.95 15.03
CA GLU A 514 -36.94 -24.70 14.33
C GLU A 514 -37.60 -23.39 14.80
N ASN A 515 -36.76 -22.42 15.15
CA ASN A 515 -36.85 -21.06 14.63
C ASN A 515 -35.44 -20.45 14.56
N GLN A 516 -35.01 -20.14 13.35
CA GLN A 516 -33.72 -19.55 13.04
C GLN A 516 -33.84 -18.03 13.14
N GLU A 517 -33.69 -17.48 14.35
CA GLU A 517 -33.58 -16.04 14.54
C GLU A 517 -32.15 -15.59 14.19
N MET A 518 -32.04 -14.73 13.16
CA MET A 518 -30.85 -13.92 12.95
C MET A 518 -30.67 -13.02 14.17
N VAL A 519 -29.63 -13.30 14.95
CA VAL A 519 -29.22 -12.46 16.08
C VAL A 519 -28.70 -11.13 15.52
N ASP A 520 -29.51 -10.09 15.65
CA ASP A 520 -29.14 -8.69 15.51
C ASP A 520 -28.08 -8.35 16.57
N CYS A 521 -26.81 -8.49 16.20
CA CYS A 521 -25.67 -8.09 17.00
C CYS A 521 -25.40 -6.58 16.80
N ARG A 522 -26.13 -5.73 17.51
CA ARG A 522 -25.60 -4.89 18.61
C ARG A 522 -26.36 -3.56 18.75
N GLY A 523 -27.00 -3.44 19.92
CA GLY A 523 -27.22 -2.18 20.60
C GLY A 523 -25.90 -1.48 20.98
N ALA A 524 -25.99 -0.15 21.02
CA ALA A 524 -24.98 0.84 21.36
C ALA A 524 -23.82 0.36 22.26
N ARG A 525 -22.57 0.51 21.80
CA ARG A 525 -21.38 0.46 22.67
C ARG A 525 -20.41 1.60 22.34
N LYS A 526 -20.00 2.30 23.41
CA LYS A 526 -19.04 3.41 23.41
C LYS A 526 -17.69 2.96 22.83
N ARG A 527 -17.15 3.78 21.91
CA ARG A 527 -15.77 3.70 21.44
C ARG A 527 -14.82 3.81 22.64
N ILE A 528 -13.94 2.83 22.81
CA ILE A 528 -12.94 2.82 23.89
C ILE A 528 -11.76 3.65 23.41
N ARG A 529 -11.50 4.77 24.09
CA ARG A 529 -10.30 5.59 23.94
C ARG A 529 -9.15 4.83 24.60
N ILE A 530 -8.13 4.43 23.84
CA ILE A 530 -6.91 3.86 24.42
C ILE A 530 -6.13 5.01 25.06
N GLN A 531 -6.02 5.02 26.39
CA GLN A 531 -5.06 5.86 27.09
C GLN A 531 -3.67 5.29 26.83
N LEU A 532 -2.83 6.06 26.13
CA LEU A 532 -1.39 5.85 26.14
C LEU A 532 -0.93 6.04 27.59
N GLY A 533 -0.43 4.96 28.22
CA GLY A 533 0.24 5.08 29.50
C GLY A 533 1.54 5.86 29.31
N ASP A 534 1.77 6.86 30.17
CA ASP A 534 3.02 7.61 30.20
C ASP A 534 4.22 6.66 30.36
N PRO A 535 5.38 6.96 29.75
CA PRO A 535 6.59 6.19 29.99
C PRO A 535 6.94 6.29 31.48
N VAL A 536 7.07 5.12 32.12
CA VAL A 536 7.59 5.02 33.48
C VAL A 536 9.04 5.50 33.47
N GLU A 537 9.28 6.69 33.99
CA GLU A 537 10.61 7.13 34.39
C GLU A 537 11.07 6.36 35.63
N GLY A 538 12.20 5.66 35.51
CA GLY A 538 13.13 5.40 36.62
C GLY A 538 12.87 4.21 37.54
N ALA A 539 13.65 3.15 37.35
CA ALA A 539 14.65 2.65 38.32
C ALA A 539 15.58 1.64 37.64
#